data_AF-A0A167YXV8-F1
#
_entry.id   AF-A0A167YXV8-F1
#
_cell.length_a   1.000
_cell.length_b   1.000
_cell.length_c   1.000
_cell.angle_alpha   90.00
_cell.angle_beta   90.00
_cell.angle_gamma   90.00
#
_symmetry.space_group_name_H-M   'P 1'
#
loop_
_entity.id
_entity.type
_entity.pdbx_description
1 polymer ?
#
loop_
_entity_poly.entity_id
_entity_poly.type
_entity_poly.pdbx_seq_one_letter_code
_entity_poly.pdbx_strand_id
1 'polypeptide(L)'
;MEMALQFLCKRYPLLFALESSGGDDNHPVFVNRVLGTRTPVGLDSPLHPLEVLFANVPEDFAVLLRSGGEDDGDGDGDGDGGGEPGSYCLRAAAVCSSVGWCIGQHRDQPLRDIHAAVTDYAARLAGSMDRYFARLPTDQPIQRGAWTLEAAEELFALRRAGADAADANTDTDTADVRLRCDWQTLRRLPLTGAVVFNYKAVFTPLAALRTEPYVPALLHRVLQDGNPRLVVPGKCLPHVRAAALPALAAWAAEQVQRGVVPANWAVRTLDEAPFYPGWAAAWHAAQGF
;
A
#
# COMPACT_ATOMS: atom_id res chain seq x y z
N MET A 1 -16.88 -3.71 -4.81
CA MET A 1 -16.91 -5.13 -5.24
C MET A 1 -17.07 -5.26 -6.75
N GLU A 2 -18.22 -4.86 -7.31
CA GLU A 2 -18.56 -5.06 -8.73
C GLU A 2 -17.44 -4.67 -9.71
N MET A 3 -16.92 -3.44 -9.62
CA MET A 3 -15.83 -2.95 -10.48
C MET A 3 -14.60 -3.87 -10.49
N ALA A 4 -14.22 -4.43 -9.33
CA ALA A 4 -13.06 -5.31 -9.23
C ALA A 4 -13.35 -6.68 -9.86
N LEU A 5 -14.51 -7.27 -9.60
CA LEU A 5 -14.89 -8.56 -10.17
C LEU A 5 -15.03 -8.50 -11.69
N GLN A 6 -15.65 -7.44 -12.22
CA GLN A 6 -15.74 -7.19 -13.65
C GLN A 6 -14.35 -7.00 -14.28
N PHE A 7 -13.44 -6.27 -13.61
CA PHE A 7 -12.06 -6.13 -14.06
C PHE A 7 -11.35 -7.47 -14.15
N LEU A 8 -11.46 -8.32 -13.13
CA LEU A 8 -10.85 -9.66 -13.12
C LEU A 8 -11.38 -10.53 -14.26
N CYS A 9 -12.71 -10.56 -14.48
CA CYS A 9 -13.32 -11.31 -15.57
C CYS A 9 -12.86 -10.82 -16.95
N LYS A 10 -12.75 -9.49 -17.12
CA LYS A 10 -12.30 -8.90 -18.39
C LYS A 10 -10.81 -9.12 -18.64
N ARG A 11 -9.99 -8.98 -17.61
CA ARG A 11 -8.52 -9.04 -17.72
C ARG A 11 -8.01 -10.48 -17.82
N TYR A 12 -8.64 -11.40 -17.09
CA TYR A 12 -8.24 -12.79 -16.98
C TYR A 12 -9.45 -13.74 -17.16
N PRO A 13 -10.09 -13.76 -18.35
CA PRO A 13 -11.34 -14.50 -18.59
C PRO A 13 -11.21 -16.03 -18.43
N LEU A 14 -10.00 -16.57 -18.59
CA LEU A 14 -9.73 -17.98 -18.35
C LEU A 14 -9.76 -18.33 -16.86
N LEU A 15 -9.48 -17.38 -15.97
CA LEU A 15 -9.36 -17.59 -14.53
C LEU A 15 -10.62 -17.18 -13.77
N PHE A 16 -11.34 -16.17 -14.24
CA PHE A 16 -12.53 -15.63 -13.57
C PHE A 16 -13.72 -15.52 -14.52
N ALA A 17 -14.93 -15.65 -13.98
CA ALA A 17 -16.16 -15.40 -14.71
C ALA A 17 -17.28 -14.88 -13.79
N LEU A 18 -18.23 -14.17 -14.38
CA LEU A 18 -19.53 -13.86 -13.78
C LEU A 18 -20.58 -14.65 -14.57
N GLU A 19 -21.18 -15.65 -13.93
CA GLU A 19 -22.22 -16.48 -14.51
C GLU A 19 -23.59 -15.95 -14.09
N SER A 20 -24.54 -15.85 -15.01
CA SER A 20 -25.95 -15.60 -14.68
C SER A 20 -26.57 -16.87 -14.09
N SER A 21 -27.28 -16.75 -12.97
CA SER A 21 -28.16 -17.81 -12.48
C SER A 21 -29.31 -17.99 -13.48
N GLY A 22 -29.50 -19.21 -14.00
CA GLY A 22 -30.56 -19.53 -14.95
C GLY A 22 -31.91 -19.87 -14.30
N GLY A 23 -32.12 -19.57 -13.02
CA GLY A 23 -33.33 -19.88 -12.25
C GLY A 23 -33.88 -18.69 -11.46
N ASP A 24 -35.03 -18.89 -10.81
CA ASP A 24 -35.83 -17.84 -10.15
C ASP A 24 -35.08 -17.06 -9.04
N ASP A 25 -34.03 -17.64 -8.44
CA ASP A 25 -33.11 -16.96 -7.52
C ASP A 25 -31.94 -16.35 -8.32
N ASN A 26 -32.17 -15.15 -8.86
CA ASN A 26 -31.32 -14.51 -9.86
C ASN A 26 -30.11 -13.77 -9.26
N HIS A 27 -29.23 -14.46 -8.53
CA HIS A 27 -27.94 -13.88 -8.14
C HIS A 27 -26.86 -14.22 -9.18
N PRO A 28 -26.13 -13.25 -9.74
CA PRO A 28 -24.92 -13.56 -10.47
C PRO A 28 -23.95 -14.33 -9.58
N VAL A 29 -23.25 -15.30 -10.14
CA VAL A 29 -22.25 -16.10 -9.43
C VAL A 29 -20.87 -15.71 -9.93
N PHE A 30 -20.03 -15.20 -9.04
CA PHE A 30 -18.62 -15.00 -9.32
C PHE A 30 -17.87 -16.33 -9.21
N VAL A 31 -17.16 -16.71 -10.26
CA VAL A 31 -16.39 -17.94 -10.34
C VAL A 31 -14.91 -17.59 -10.33
N ASN A 32 -14.18 -18.12 -9.36
CA ASN A 32 -12.73 -17.99 -9.25
C ASN A 32 -12.09 -19.37 -9.43
N ARG A 33 -11.58 -19.63 -10.64
CA ARG A 33 -11.00 -20.93 -11.00
C ARG A 33 -9.61 -21.15 -10.42
N VAL A 34 -8.93 -20.09 -9.96
CA VAL A 34 -7.65 -20.19 -9.26
C VAL A 34 -7.84 -20.89 -7.91
N LEU A 35 -8.92 -20.54 -7.20
CA LEU A 35 -9.25 -21.09 -5.89
C LEU A 35 -10.30 -22.22 -5.95
N GLY A 36 -10.91 -22.46 -7.11
CA GLY A 36 -12.00 -23.43 -7.27
C GLY A 36 -13.30 -22.99 -6.58
N THR A 37 -13.51 -21.70 -6.35
CA THR A 37 -14.65 -21.17 -5.59
C THR A 37 -15.74 -20.59 -6.50
N ARG A 38 -16.98 -20.66 -6.02
CA ARG A 38 -18.16 -20.05 -6.62
C ARG A 38 -18.89 -19.26 -5.55
N THR A 39 -19.11 -17.98 -5.77
CA THR A 39 -19.63 -17.05 -4.76
C THR A 39 -20.84 -16.31 -5.31
N PRO A 40 -22.04 -16.46 -4.72
CA PRO A 40 -23.18 -15.63 -5.05
C PRO A 40 -22.87 -14.16 -4.78
N VAL A 41 -23.06 -13.31 -5.79
CA VAL A 41 -22.85 -11.87 -5.71
C VAL A 41 -24.14 -11.16 -6.14
N GLY A 42 -24.40 -9.97 -5.61
CA GLY A 42 -25.65 -9.24 -5.86
C GLY A 42 -26.14 -8.52 -4.61
N LEU A 43 -27.19 -7.70 -4.76
CA LEU A 43 -27.75 -6.92 -3.65
C LEU A 43 -28.33 -7.81 -2.55
N ASP A 44 -28.94 -8.93 -2.93
CA ASP A 44 -29.56 -9.88 -2.02
C ASP A 44 -28.59 -11.00 -1.59
N SER A 45 -27.31 -10.93 -1.98
CA SER A 45 -26.32 -11.90 -1.51
C SER A 45 -26.15 -11.78 0.01
N PRO A 46 -26.13 -12.90 0.75
CA PRO A 46 -25.92 -12.87 2.20
C PRO A 46 -24.48 -12.50 2.58
N LEU A 47 -23.55 -12.46 1.62
CA LEU A 47 -22.14 -12.17 1.86
C LEU A 47 -21.86 -10.67 1.78
N HIS A 48 -21.09 -10.18 2.75
CA HIS A 48 -20.71 -8.77 2.74
C HIS A 48 -19.76 -8.47 1.56
N PRO A 49 -19.95 -7.37 0.79
CA PRO A 49 -19.15 -7.10 -0.40
C PRO A 49 -17.63 -7.00 -0.16
N LEU A 50 -17.20 -6.56 1.03
CA LEU A 50 -15.77 -6.54 1.39
C LEU A 50 -15.22 -7.95 1.65
N GLU A 51 -16.02 -8.88 2.18
CA GLU A 51 -15.59 -10.26 2.38
C GLU A 51 -15.39 -10.96 1.04
N VAL A 52 -16.31 -10.73 0.08
CA VAL A 52 -16.16 -11.25 -1.28
C VAL A 52 -14.90 -10.69 -1.94
N LEU A 53 -14.61 -9.39 -1.79
CA LEU A 53 -13.37 -8.80 -2.30
C LEU A 53 -12.15 -9.45 -1.66
N PHE A 54 -12.12 -9.55 -0.32
CA PHE A 54 -10.96 -10.06 0.41
C PHE A 54 -10.67 -11.54 0.13
N ALA A 55 -11.72 -12.33 -0.13
CA ALA A 55 -11.59 -13.74 -0.52
C ALA A 55 -11.06 -13.95 -1.95
N ASN A 56 -11.06 -12.91 -2.81
CA ASN A 56 -10.76 -13.04 -4.24
C ASN A 56 -9.65 -12.10 -4.74
N VAL A 57 -9.37 -11.01 -4.04
CA VAL A 57 -8.38 -10.00 -4.40
C VAL A 57 -7.37 -9.90 -3.27
N PRO A 58 -6.07 -10.19 -3.50
CA PRO A 58 -5.05 -10.21 -2.46
C PRO A 58 -4.54 -8.78 -2.17
N GLU A 59 -5.47 -7.90 -1.79
CA GLU A 59 -5.28 -6.48 -1.49
C GLU A 59 -6.18 -6.08 -0.31
N ASP A 60 -5.69 -5.14 0.49
CA ASP A 60 -6.47 -4.50 1.55
C ASP A 60 -7.36 -3.39 0.96
N PHE A 61 -8.53 -3.17 1.54
CA PHE A 61 -9.49 -2.15 1.11
C PHE A 61 -9.92 -1.26 2.25
N ALA A 62 -9.97 0.05 2.01
CA ALA A 62 -10.58 1.06 2.86
C ALA A 62 -11.49 1.95 2.01
N VAL A 63 -12.67 2.26 2.54
CA VAL A 63 -13.72 3.03 1.89
C VAL A 63 -13.98 4.26 2.73
N LEU A 64 -13.79 5.43 2.10
CA LEU A 64 -14.03 6.72 2.71
C LEU A 64 -15.25 7.39 2.08
N LEU A 65 -16.13 7.92 2.91
CA LEU A 65 -17.27 8.74 2.50
C LEU A 65 -17.09 10.17 2.98
N ARG A 66 -17.66 11.10 2.24
CA ARG A 66 -17.68 12.51 2.61
C ARG A 66 -18.78 12.73 3.66
N SER A 67 -18.44 13.37 4.78
CA SER A 67 -19.40 13.75 5.82
C SER A 67 -20.26 14.94 5.41
N GLY A 68 -21.45 15.06 6.01
CA GLY A 68 -22.44 16.10 5.76
C GLY A 68 -23.31 15.87 4.51
N GLY A 69 -23.51 14.62 4.08
CA GLY A 69 -24.48 14.27 3.02
C GLY A 69 -25.90 14.09 3.57
N GLU A 70 -26.92 14.14 2.69
CA GLU A 70 -28.34 13.99 3.07
C GLU A 70 -28.65 12.63 3.74
N ASP A 71 -27.78 11.62 3.57
CA ASP A 71 -27.88 10.27 4.14
C ASP A 71 -27.02 10.06 5.42
N ASP A 72 -26.34 11.09 5.93
CA ASP A 72 -25.70 11.02 7.25
C ASP A 72 -26.79 11.16 8.31
N GLY A 73 -27.61 10.10 8.43
CA GLY A 73 -28.68 10.00 9.41
C GLY A 73 -28.17 10.33 10.81
N ASP A 74 -29.04 10.98 11.58
CA ASP A 74 -28.84 11.37 12.98
C ASP A 74 -28.17 10.25 13.79
N GLY A 75 -26.83 10.24 13.79
CA GLY A 75 -26.06 9.35 14.63
C GLY A 75 -26.28 9.80 16.06
N ASP A 76 -26.81 8.92 16.89
CA ASP A 76 -26.96 9.12 18.33
C ASP A 76 -25.71 9.82 18.88
N GLY A 77 -25.93 11.02 19.40
CA GLY A 77 -24.93 12.07 19.63
C GLY A 77 -23.94 11.83 20.76
N ASP A 78 -23.33 10.64 20.82
CA ASP A 78 -22.32 10.27 21.82
C ASP A 78 -20.94 9.98 21.22
N GLY A 79 -20.69 10.32 19.95
CA GLY A 79 -19.40 10.12 19.29
C GLY A 79 -18.73 11.41 18.82
N ASP A 80 -17.69 11.85 19.52
CA ASP A 80 -16.68 12.86 19.13
C ASP A 80 -15.90 12.51 17.82
N GLY A 81 -16.40 11.58 17.01
CA GLY A 81 -15.75 11.05 15.80
C GLY A 81 -16.20 11.69 14.49
N GLY A 82 -17.13 12.65 14.52
CA GLY A 82 -17.61 13.35 13.34
C GLY A 82 -16.62 14.43 12.89
N GLY A 83 -15.84 14.15 11.84
CA GLY A 83 -15.01 15.18 11.20
C GLY A 83 -15.84 16.36 10.68
N GLU A 84 -15.22 17.53 10.52
CA GLU A 84 -15.90 18.74 10.01
C GLU A 84 -16.73 18.44 8.74
N PRO A 85 -17.90 19.08 8.56
CA PRO A 85 -18.75 18.86 7.38
C PRO A 85 -17.95 18.95 6.08
N GLY A 86 -18.05 17.91 5.25
CA GLY A 86 -17.35 17.81 3.98
C GLY A 86 -15.98 17.13 4.04
N SER A 87 -15.52 16.67 5.21
CA SER A 87 -14.33 15.84 5.37
C SER A 87 -14.58 14.39 4.91
N TYR A 88 -13.52 13.68 4.52
CA TYR A 88 -13.62 12.25 4.18
C TYR A 88 -13.29 11.41 5.40
N CYS A 89 -14.23 10.55 5.80
CA CYS A 89 -14.11 9.66 6.96
C CYS A 89 -14.07 8.20 6.54
N LEU A 90 -13.32 7.38 7.27
CA LEU A 90 -13.27 5.94 7.06
C LEU A 90 -14.59 5.29 7.51
N ARG A 91 -15.32 4.66 6.57
CA ARG A 91 -16.63 4.06 6.85
C ARG A 91 -16.67 2.55 6.75
N ALA A 92 -15.83 1.96 5.91
CA ALA A 92 -15.72 0.52 5.80
C ALA A 92 -14.31 0.13 5.41
N ALA A 93 -13.84 -1.03 5.86
CA ALA A 93 -12.52 -1.52 5.49
C ALA A 93 -12.36 -3.02 5.77
N ALA A 94 -11.47 -3.64 5.01
CA ALA A 94 -10.88 -4.95 5.24
C ALA A 94 -9.37 -4.80 5.04
N VAL A 95 -8.63 -4.70 6.14
CA VAL A 95 -7.19 -4.41 6.16
C VAL A 95 -6.51 -5.44 7.04
N CYS A 96 -5.73 -6.35 6.45
CA CYS A 96 -4.97 -7.37 7.17
C CYS A 96 -3.49 -7.37 6.83
N SER A 97 -2.99 -6.30 6.22
CA SER A 97 -1.57 -6.09 5.95
C SER A 97 -1.06 -4.75 6.49
N SER A 98 -1.62 -4.24 7.59
CA SER A 98 -1.14 -3.01 8.25
C SER A 98 -0.03 -3.27 9.26
N VAL A 99 0.97 -2.40 9.31
CA VAL A 99 2.07 -2.46 10.28
C VAL A 99 2.14 -1.15 11.07
N GLY A 100 2.16 -1.26 12.40
CA GLY A 100 2.17 -0.13 13.34
C GLY A 100 0.80 0.45 13.67
N TRP A 101 -0.28 -0.13 13.14
CA TRP A 101 -1.66 0.31 13.38
C TRP A 101 -2.64 -0.80 12.99
N CYS A 102 -3.90 -0.69 13.44
CA CYS A 102 -5.01 -1.50 12.93
C CYS A 102 -6.23 -0.65 12.64
N ILE A 103 -7.07 -1.16 11.73
CA ILE A 103 -8.21 -0.41 11.22
C ILE A 103 -9.26 -0.05 12.29
N GLY A 104 -9.37 -0.86 13.34
CA GLY A 104 -10.28 -0.61 14.46
C GLY A 104 -9.95 0.68 15.22
N GLN A 105 -8.70 1.14 15.19
CA GLN A 105 -8.26 2.40 15.80
C GLN A 105 -8.77 3.65 15.06
N HIS A 106 -9.20 3.47 13.80
CA HIS A 106 -9.51 4.55 12.86
C HIS A 106 -10.95 4.58 12.40
N ARG A 107 -11.81 3.74 13.00
CA ARG A 107 -13.22 3.65 12.64
C ARG A 107 -13.88 5.03 12.74
N ASP A 108 -14.59 5.41 11.69
CA ASP A 108 -15.35 6.65 11.56
C ASP A 108 -14.55 7.96 11.63
N GLN A 109 -13.22 7.89 11.78
CA GLN A 109 -12.36 9.06 11.85
C GLN A 109 -12.18 9.74 10.49
N PRO A 110 -12.00 11.08 10.48
CA PRO A 110 -11.60 11.81 9.29
C PRO A 110 -10.14 11.54 8.92
N LEU A 111 -9.79 11.74 7.64
CA LEU A 111 -8.42 11.58 7.13
C LEU A 111 -7.35 12.23 8.00
N ARG A 112 -7.62 13.42 8.53
CA ARG A 112 -6.69 14.14 9.41
C ARG A 112 -6.27 13.30 10.62
N ASP A 113 -7.23 12.68 11.27
CA ASP A 113 -7.03 12.01 12.56
C ASP A 113 -6.41 10.62 12.36
N ILE A 114 -6.80 9.94 11.28
CA ILE A 114 -6.13 8.72 10.81
C ILE A 114 -4.62 8.95 10.64
N HIS A 115 -4.23 10.13 10.14
CA HIS A 115 -2.84 10.47 9.88
C HIS A 115 -2.16 11.27 11.01
N ALA A 116 -2.75 11.34 12.22
CA ALA A 116 -2.23 12.17 13.31
C ALA A 116 -0.77 11.84 13.70
N ALA A 117 -0.37 10.56 13.61
CA ALA A 117 0.99 10.09 13.90
C ALA A 117 1.99 10.34 12.75
N VAL A 118 1.53 10.75 11.57
CA VAL A 118 2.42 10.97 10.41
C VAL A 118 3.15 12.29 10.57
N THR A 119 4.49 12.21 10.62
CA THR A 119 5.36 13.38 10.78
C THR A 119 5.09 14.42 9.70
N ASP A 120 4.95 15.68 10.12
CA ASP A 120 4.64 16.85 9.28
C ASP A 120 3.29 16.80 8.55
N TYR A 121 2.43 15.81 8.77
CA TYR A 121 1.15 15.70 8.05
C TYR A 121 0.25 16.92 8.27
N ALA A 122 -0.03 17.26 9.53
CA ALA A 122 -0.90 18.38 9.87
C ALA A 122 -0.37 19.71 9.30
N ALA A 123 0.94 19.94 9.40
CA ALA A 123 1.56 21.19 8.99
C ALA A 123 1.76 21.33 7.47
N ARG A 124 1.94 20.23 6.73
CA ARG A 124 2.38 20.27 5.32
C ARG A 124 1.47 19.56 4.34
N LEU A 125 0.71 18.55 4.77
CA LEU A 125 -0.03 17.66 3.88
C LEU A 125 -1.55 17.76 4.02
N ALA A 126 -2.08 17.95 5.23
CA ALA A 126 -3.51 17.87 5.53
C ALA A 126 -4.39 18.64 4.54
N GLY A 127 -4.19 19.95 4.41
CA GLY A 127 -5.01 20.77 3.50
C GLY A 127 -4.85 20.41 2.01
N SER A 128 -3.69 19.89 1.59
CA SER A 128 -3.52 19.40 0.21
C SER A 128 -4.25 18.08 -0.02
N MET A 129 -4.26 17.20 0.98
CA MET A 129 -4.93 15.91 0.94
C MET A 129 -6.44 16.10 0.89
N ASP A 130 -7.00 16.97 1.74
CA ASP A 130 -8.45 17.24 1.77
C ASP A 130 -8.93 17.79 0.43
N ARG A 131 -8.19 18.76 -0.15
CA ARG A 131 -8.51 19.30 -1.48
C ARG A 131 -8.41 18.24 -2.57
N TYR A 132 -7.42 17.35 -2.48
CA TYR A 132 -7.24 16.28 -3.46
C TYR A 132 -8.41 15.29 -3.40
N PHE A 133 -8.76 14.79 -2.20
CA PHE A 133 -9.90 13.90 -2.00
C PHE A 133 -11.22 14.54 -2.43
N ALA A 134 -11.43 15.84 -2.17
CA ALA A 134 -12.63 16.55 -2.61
C ALA A 134 -12.76 16.65 -4.13
N ARG A 135 -11.63 16.70 -4.87
CA ARG A 135 -11.60 16.93 -6.32
C ARG A 135 -11.27 15.71 -7.17
N LEU A 136 -10.90 14.59 -6.55
CA LEU A 136 -10.55 13.35 -7.24
C LEU A 136 -11.67 12.95 -8.21
N PRO A 137 -11.45 12.89 -9.53
CA PRO A 137 -12.49 12.49 -10.46
C PRO A 137 -12.67 10.96 -10.48
N THR A 138 -13.74 10.48 -11.10
CA THR A 138 -14.09 9.05 -11.14
C THR A 138 -13.31 8.26 -12.19
N ASP A 139 -12.73 8.96 -13.18
CA ASP A 139 -12.05 8.40 -14.35
C ASP A 139 -10.51 8.54 -14.29
N GLN A 140 -9.95 9.24 -13.31
CA GLN A 140 -8.50 9.39 -13.11
C GLN A 140 -8.06 8.81 -11.76
N PRO A 141 -8.07 7.47 -11.61
CA PRO A 141 -7.48 6.85 -10.43
C PRO A 141 -5.97 7.13 -10.39
N ILE A 142 -5.39 7.14 -9.20
CA ILE A 142 -3.93 7.22 -9.04
C ILE A 142 -3.37 5.95 -8.42
N GLN A 143 -2.09 5.73 -8.67
CA GLN A 143 -1.29 4.70 -8.03
C GLN A 143 -0.02 5.32 -7.46
N ARG A 144 0.46 4.77 -6.34
CA ARG A 144 1.71 5.19 -5.70
C ARG A 144 2.31 4.04 -4.89
N GLY A 145 3.60 4.15 -4.56
CA GLY A 145 4.26 3.28 -3.58
C GLY A 145 4.53 4.03 -2.29
N ALA A 146 4.12 3.48 -1.15
CA ALA A 146 4.73 3.79 0.13
C ALA A 146 5.72 2.66 0.45
N TRP A 147 6.88 2.99 1.03
CA TRP A 147 7.91 1.98 1.29
C TRP A 147 8.49 2.08 2.69
N THR A 148 9.00 0.95 3.18
CA THR A 148 9.79 0.81 4.41
C THR A 148 10.84 -0.29 4.23
N LEU A 149 11.90 -0.27 5.04
CA LEU A 149 12.75 -1.44 5.26
C LEU A 149 12.31 -2.13 6.54
N GLU A 150 12.07 -3.44 6.44
CA GLU A 150 11.63 -4.29 7.53
C GLU A 150 12.61 -5.46 7.72
N ALA A 151 12.67 -6.01 8.93
CA ALA A 151 13.49 -7.19 9.25
C ALA A 151 12.82 -8.52 8.84
N ALA A 152 11.56 -8.49 8.39
CA ALA A 152 10.79 -9.66 8.01
C ALA A 152 9.65 -9.29 7.05
N GLU A 153 9.02 -10.31 6.45
CA GLU A 153 7.84 -10.17 5.57
C GLU A 153 6.52 -10.16 6.35
N GLU A 154 6.47 -9.38 7.44
CA GLU A 154 5.25 -9.27 8.25
C GLU A 154 4.16 -8.52 7.47
N LEU A 155 3.06 -9.21 7.19
CA LEU A 155 1.87 -8.59 6.61
C LEU A 155 1.21 -7.69 7.65
N PHE A 156 0.88 -8.23 8.82
CA PHE A 156 0.20 -7.51 9.90
C PHE A 156 0.99 -7.50 11.19
N ALA A 157 1.14 -6.33 11.79
CA ALA A 157 1.64 -6.17 13.15
C ALA A 157 1.14 -4.87 13.77
N LEU A 158 0.60 -4.90 15.00
CA LEU A 158 0.20 -3.67 15.71
C LEU A 158 1.39 -2.77 16.04
N ARG A 159 2.56 -3.37 16.19
CA ARG A 159 3.83 -2.71 16.41
C ARG A 159 4.85 -3.32 15.47
N ARG A 160 5.80 -2.52 14.97
CA ARG A 160 6.90 -3.05 14.16
C ARG A 160 7.84 -3.84 15.06
N ALA A 161 8.27 -5.02 14.61
CA ALA A 161 9.31 -5.80 15.28
C ALA A 161 10.56 -4.93 15.52
N GLY A 162 11.07 -4.89 16.76
CA GLY A 162 12.24 -4.08 17.09
C GLY A 162 11.97 -2.57 17.23
N ALA A 163 10.69 -2.15 17.33
CA ALA A 163 10.32 -0.76 17.63
C ALA A 163 10.42 -0.40 19.12
N ASP A 164 10.39 -1.38 20.03
CA ASP A 164 10.63 -1.16 21.45
C ASP A 164 12.12 -1.23 21.80
N ALA A 165 12.52 -0.42 22.78
CA ALA A 165 13.88 -0.49 23.34
C ALA A 165 14.23 -1.87 23.91
N ALA A 166 13.22 -2.65 24.32
CA ALA A 166 13.39 -4.03 24.80
C ALA A 166 13.76 -5.02 23.66
N ASP A 167 13.34 -4.73 22.42
CA ASP A 167 13.65 -5.53 21.23
C ASP A 167 14.90 -5.02 20.49
N ALA A 168 15.46 -3.89 20.90
CA ALA A 168 16.60 -3.22 20.24
C ALA A 168 17.91 -4.02 20.27
N ASN A 169 17.92 -5.19 20.92
CA ASN A 169 19.07 -6.08 21.05
C ASN A 169 19.08 -7.23 20.03
N THR A 170 18.16 -7.23 19.04
CA THR A 170 18.20 -8.18 17.92
C THR A 170 19.18 -7.69 16.85
N ASP A 171 20.31 -8.38 16.74
CA ASP A 171 21.18 -8.24 15.57
C ASP A 171 20.39 -8.69 14.32
N THR A 172 20.34 -7.83 13.30
CA THR A 172 19.55 -8.10 12.10
C THR A 172 20.50 -8.43 10.97
N ASP A 173 20.37 -9.63 10.40
CA ASP A 173 21.15 -9.99 9.23
C ASP A 173 20.65 -9.19 8.02
N THR A 174 21.58 -8.65 7.22
CA THR A 174 21.28 -8.04 5.92
C THR A 174 20.43 -8.97 5.03
N ALA A 175 20.62 -10.30 5.14
CA ALA A 175 19.87 -11.30 4.38
C ALA A 175 18.36 -11.34 4.73
N ASP A 176 17.99 -10.93 5.95
CA ASP A 176 16.60 -10.90 6.42
C ASP A 176 15.92 -9.57 6.06
N VAL A 177 16.68 -8.53 5.75
CA VAL A 177 16.11 -7.22 5.42
C VAL A 177 15.28 -7.29 4.12
N ARG A 178 14.08 -6.72 4.19
CA ARG A 178 13.13 -6.60 3.08
C ARG A 178 12.82 -5.14 2.81
N LEU A 179 12.80 -4.77 1.54
CA LEU A 179 12.10 -3.58 1.07
C LEU A 179 10.63 -3.93 0.94
N ARG A 180 9.82 -3.43 1.87
CA ARG A 180 8.37 -3.49 1.77
C ARG A 180 7.89 -2.28 0.97
N CYS A 181 7.08 -2.54 -0.05
CA CYS A 181 6.38 -1.53 -0.83
C CYS A 181 4.88 -1.80 -0.73
N ASP A 182 4.13 -0.88 -0.12
CA ASP A 182 2.68 -0.85 -0.18
C ASP A 182 2.29 -0.17 -1.50
N TRP A 183 1.93 -0.99 -2.50
CA TRP A 183 1.42 -0.52 -3.78
C TRP A 183 -0.02 -0.08 -3.60
N GLN A 184 -0.24 1.22 -3.57
CA GLN A 184 -1.50 1.85 -3.21
C GLN A 184 -2.21 2.37 -4.44
N THR A 185 -3.53 2.20 -4.51
CA THR A 185 -4.36 2.92 -5.47
C THR A 185 -5.47 3.69 -4.76
N LEU A 186 -5.87 4.80 -5.38
CA LEU A 186 -6.95 5.65 -4.90
C LEU A 186 -7.91 5.93 -6.05
N ARG A 187 -9.20 5.67 -5.84
CA ARG A 187 -10.25 5.83 -6.85
C ARG A 187 -11.55 6.31 -6.24
N ARG A 188 -12.21 7.27 -6.90
CA ARG A 188 -13.61 7.60 -6.59
C ARG A 188 -14.58 6.66 -7.31
N LEU A 189 -15.56 6.14 -6.58
CA LEU A 189 -16.67 5.35 -7.12
C LEU A 189 -17.71 6.28 -7.78
N PRO A 190 -18.19 5.95 -9.00
CA PRO A 190 -19.04 6.84 -9.77
C PRO A 190 -20.46 7.01 -9.22
N LEU A 191 -21.01 5.98 -8.56
CA LEU A 191 -22.38 6.02 -8.06
C LEU A 191 -22.48 6.64 -6.66
N THR A 192 -21.63 6.20 -5.73
CA THR A 192 -21.70 6.64 -4.32
C THR A 192 -20.83 7.85 -4.03
N GLY A 193 -19.93 8.23 -4.94
CA GLY A 193 -18.92 9.26 -4.66
C GLY A 193 -17.86 8.86 -3.63
N ALA A 194 -17.93 7.65 -3.07
CA ALA A 194 -16.97 7.12 -2.11
C ALA A 194 -15.56 7.06 -2.70
N VAL A 195 -14.55 7.27 -1.87
CA VAL A 195 -13.15 7.08 -2.26
C VAL A 195 -12.67 5.74 -1.71
N VAL A 196 -12.25 4.86 -2.60
CA VAL A 196 -11.62 3.58 -2.26
C VAL A 196 -10.12 3.77 -2.27
N PHE A 197 -9.50 3.48 -1.13
CA PHE A 197 -8.07 3.28 -0.97
C PHE A 197 -7.83 1.79 -0.84
N ASN A 198 -7.01 1.21 -1.71
CA ASN A 198 -6.61 -0.19 -1.61
C ASN A 198 -5.10 -0.30 -1.76
N TYR A 199 -4.52 -1.32 -1.16
CA TYR A 199 -3.10 -1.56 -1.31
C TYR A 199 -2.69 -3.01 -1.18
N LYS A 200 -1.53 -3.32 -1.79
CA LYS A 200 -0.85 -4.60 -1.68
C LYS A 200 0.53 -4.39 -1.07
N ALA A 201 0.83 -5.08 0.03
CA ALA A 201 2.20 -5.19 0.51
C ALA A 201 2.99 -6.12 -0.42
N VAL A 202 4.10 -5.63 -0.97
CA VAL A 202 5.05 -6.37 -1.80
C VAL A 202 6.40 -6.31 -1.12
N PHE A 203 7.08 -7.45 -1.00
CA PHE A 203 8.39 -7.54 -0.36
C PHE A 203 9.45 -7.90 -1.38
N THR A 204 10.55 -7.15 -1.36
CA THR A 204 11.74 -7.40 -2.16
C THR A 204 12.93 -7.61 -1.22
N PRO A 205 13.67 -8.73 -1.31
CA PRO A 205 14.91 -8.90 -0.55
C PRO A 205 15.87 -7.73 -0.78
N LEU A 206 16.44 -7.16 0.28
CA LEU A 206 17.37 -6.04 0.15
C LEU A 206 18.55 -6.39 -0.78
N ALA A 207 19.00 -7.66 -0.73
CA ALA A 207 20.04 -8.19 -1.58
C ALA A 207 19.73 -8.14 -3.09
N ALA A 208 18.44 -8.15 -3.49
CA ALA A 208 18.05 -8.03 -4.90
C ALA A 208 18.43 -6.65 -5.47
N LEU A 209 18.49 -5.61 -4.63
CA LEU A 209 18.85 -4.26 -5.05
C LEU A 209 20.34 -4.13 -5.40
N ARG A 210 21.19 -5.06 -4.94
CA ARG A 210 22.65 -5.06 -5.23
C ARG A 210 22.94 -4.98 -6.73
N THR A 211 22.12 -5.66 -7.54
CA THR A 211 22.27 -5.73 -8.99
C THR A 211 21.49 -4.66 -9.75
N GLU A 212 20.71 -3.82 -9.08
CA GLU A 212 19.99 -2.70 -9.70
C GLU A 212 20.94 -1.49 -9.81
N PRO A 213 21.35 -1.06 -11.02
CA PRO A 213 22.28 0.03 -11.17
C PRO A 213 21.81 1.28 -10.43
N TYR A 214 22.73 1.96 -9.73
CA TYR A 214 22.52 3.21 -8.99
C TYR A 214 21.64 3.11 -7.72
N VAL A 215 20.79 2.08 -7.60
CA VAL A 215 19.83 1.94 -6.51
C VAL A 215 20.49 1.79 -5.13
N PRO A 216 21.55 0.97 -4.93
CA PRO A 216 22.23 0.87 -3.64
C PRO A 216 22.75 2.21 -3.13
N ALA A 217 23.36 3.01 -4.01
CA ALA A 217 23.88 4.34 -3.67
C ALA A 217 22.76 5.31 -3.31
N LEU A 218 21.62 5.25 -4.01
CA LEU A 218 20.44 6.08 -3.72
C LEU A 218 19.84 5.75 -2.37
N LEU A 219 19.57 4.47 -2.12
CA LEU A 219 18.97 4.03 -0.86
C LEU A 219 19.92 4.30 0.33
N HIS A 220 21.22 4.06 0.16
CA HIS A 220 22.23 4.44 1.15
C HIS A 220 22.14 5.93 1.49
N ARG A 221 22.13 6.81 0.47
CA ARG A 221 22.03 8.27 0.68
C ARG A 221 20.74 8.67 1.39
N VAL A 222 19.60 8.08 1.02
CA VAL A 222 18.32 8.34 1.68
C VAL A 222 18.35 7.95 3.15
N LEU A 223 18.91 6.79 3.49
CA LEU A 223 19.00 6.30 4.87
C LEU A 223 20.04 7.04 5.71
N GLN A 224 21.13 7.51 5.09
CA GLN A 224 22.23 8.18 5.77
C GLN A 224 21.98 9.67 5.97
N ASP A 225 21.58 10.37 4.91
CA ASP A 225 21.52 11.84 4.86
C ASP A 225 20.07 12.37 4.93
N GLY A 226 19.07 11.49 4.82
CA GLY A 226 17.67 11.87 4.91
C GLY A 226 17.31 12.42 6.29
N ASN A 227 16.26 13.26 6.36
CA ASN A 227 15.79 13.83 7.63
C ASN A 227 15.50 12.70 8.64
N PRO A 228 16.22 12.61 9.77
CA PRO A 228 16.07 11.52 10.72
C PRO A 228 14.64 11.37 11.26
N ARG A 229 13.89 12.47 11.35
CA ARG A 229 12.48 12.48 11.79
C ARG A 229 11.55 11.74 10.83
N LEU A 230 11.92 11.65 9.55
CA LEU A 230 11.17 10.92 8.53
C LEU A 230 11.69 9.50 8.35
N VAL A 231 13.00 9.31 8.46
CA VAL A 231 13.66 8.03 8.17
C VAL A 231 13.53 7.03 9.33
N VAL A 232 13.93 7.41 10.54
CA VAL A 232 14.15 6.45 11.65
C VAL A 232 12.85 5.97 12.34
N PRO A 233 11.80 6.80 12.53
CA PRO A 233 10.53 6.27 13.04
C PRO A 233 9.65 5.66 11.93
N GLY A 234 9.73 6.18 10.70
CA GLY A 234 8.76 5.90 9.65
C GLY A 234 9.21 4.95 8.54
N LYS A 235 10.51 4.92 8.21
CA LYS A 235 11.02 4.17 7.04
C LYS A 235 11.89 2.99 7.39
N CYS A 236 12.76 3.12 8.38
CA CYS A 236 13.75 2.11 8.68
C CYS A 236 14.09 2.17 10.16
N LEU A 237 13.75 1.12 10.90
CA LEU A 237 14.07 1.04 12.33
C LEU A 237 15.58 0.99 12.55
N PRO A 238 16.08 1.40 13.74
CA PRO A 238 17.52 1.50 14.00
C PRO A 238 18.32 0.21 13.70
N HIS A 239 17.82 -0.96 14.09
CA HIS A 239 18.50 -2.25 13.85
C HIS A 239 18.54 -2.61 12.36
N VAL A 240 17.43 -2.43 11.62
CA VAL A 240 17.39 -2.61 10.17
C VAL A 240 18.34 -1.65 9.47
N ARG A 241 18.40 -0.40 9.93
CA ARG A 241 19.29 0.63 9.38
C ARG A 241 20.76 0.26 9.59
N ALA A 242 21.10 -0.27 10.77
CA ALA A 242 22.44 -0.73 11.09
C ALA A 242 22.89 -1.89 10.18
N ALA A 243 21.97 -2.79 9.83
CA ALA A 243 22.23 -3.89 8.89
C ALA A 243 22.30 -3.43 7.42
N ALA A 244 21.42 -2.50 7.02
CA ALA A 244 21.28 -2.09 5.62
C ALA A 244 22.39 -1.13 5.15
N LEU A 245 22.82 -0.18 5.99
CA LEU A 245 23.78 0.85 5.59
C LEU A 245 25.14 0.29 5.12
N PRO A 246 25.82 -0.59 5.88
CA PRO A 246 27.11 -1.14 5.45
C PRO A 246 27.00 -1.93 4.15
N ALA A 247 25.93 -2.72 4.00
CA ALA A 247 25.67 -3.51 2.81
C ALA A 247 25.46 -2.63 1.57
N LEU A 248 24.59 -1.62 1.68
CA LEU A 248 24.31 -0.68 0.58
C LEU A 248 25.55 0.12 0.17
N ALA A 249 26.38 0.54 1.14
CA ALA A 249 27.65 1.21 0.86
C ALA A 249 28.62 0.30 0.11
N ALA A 250 28.76 -0.96 0.55
CA ALA A 250 29.62 -1.95 -0.11
C ALA A 250 29.16 -2.25 -1.54
N TRP A 251 27.85 -2.42 -1.76
CA TRP A 251 27.29 -2.68 -3.09
C TRP A 251 27.39 -1.47 -4.01
N ALA A 252 27.23 -0.25 -3.49
CA ALA A 252 27.46 0.96 -4.27
C ALA A 252 28.92 1.04 -4.74
N ALA A 253 29.88 0.76 -3.86
CA ALA A 253 31.30 0.72 -4.21
C ALA A 253 31.60 -0.39 -5.24
N GLU A 254 30.99 -1.56 -5.09
CA GLU A 254 31.11 -2.67 -6.04
C GLU A 254 30.62 -2.27 -7.44
N GLN A 255 29.46 -1.59 -7.55
CA GLN A 255 28.93 -1.13 -8.84
C GLN A 255 29.89 -0.16 -9.53
N VAL A 256 30.58 0.70 -8.78
CA VAL A 256 31.61 1.59 -9.30
C VAL A 256 32.84 0.81 -9.77
N GLN A 257 33.34 -0.13 -8.96
CA GLN A 257 34.49 -0.96 -9.31
C GLN A 257 34.25 -1.81 -10.56
N ARG A 258 33.02 -2.29 -10.76
CA ARG A 258 32.60 -3.05 -11.94
C ARG A 258 32.32 -2.18 -13.17
N GLY A 259 32.37 -0.86 -13.05
CA GLY A 259 32.05 0.07 -14.14
C GLY A 259 30.56 0.14 -14.49
N VAL A 260 29.68 -0.40 -13.64
CA VAL A 260 28.21 -0.30 -13.81
C VAL A 260 27.75 1.14 -13.56
N VAL A 261 28.36 1.80 -12.56
CA VAL A 261 28.10 3.20 -12.22
C VAL A 261 29.41 4.01 -12.37
N PRO A 262 29.41 5.17 -13.04
CA PRO A 262 30.60 6.00 -13.14
C PRO A 262 31.11 6.48 -11.77
N ALA A 263 32.43 6.45 -11.54
CA ALA A 263 33.03 6.85 -10.26
C ALA A 263 32.76 8.31 -9.86
N ASN A 264 32.53 9.19 -10.84
CA ASN A 264 32.21 10.60 -10.64
C ASN A 264 30.71 10.89 -10.62
N TRP A 265 29.85 9.87 -10.60
CA TRP A 265 28.40 10.06 -10.57
C TRP A 265 27.97 10.65 -9.22
N ALA A 266 27.34 11.82 -9.27
CA ALA A 266 26.70 12.41 -8.10
C ALA A 266 25.36 11.74 -7.82
N VAL A 267 25.21 11.10 -6.66
CA VAL A 267 23.98 10.41 -6.27
C VAL A 267 22.78 11.38 -6.33
N ARG A 268 21.84 11.07 -7.21
CA ARG A 268 20.64 11.87 -7.50
C ARG A 268 19.51 10.99 -8.03
N THR A 269 18.29 11.52 -8.09
CA THR A 269 17.17 10.87 -8.78
C THR A 269 17.58 10.45 -10.20
N LEU A 270 17.18 9.23 -10.56
CA LEU A 270 17.46 8.64 -11.87
C LEU A 270 16.75 9.38 -12.99
N ASP A 271 17.33 9.35 -14.19
CA ASP A 271 16.81 10.07 -15.35
C ASP A 271 15.42 9.55 -15.78
N GLU A 272 15.19 8.25 -15.67
CA GLU A 272 13.93 7.59 -16.02
C GLU A 272 13.13 7.15 -14.78
N ALA A 273 13.22 7.88 -13.67
CA ALA A 273 12.48 7.56 -12.45
C ALA A 273 10.99 7.24 -12.75
N PRO A 274 10.45 6.12 -12.24
CA PRO A 274 10.98 5.29 -11.16
C PRO A 274 11.93 4.16 -11.59
N PHE A 275 12.33 4.09 -12.84
CA PHE A 275 13.04 2.96 -13.39
C PHE A 275 14.56 3.10 -13.33
N TYR A 276 15.25 2.02 -13.00
CA TYR A 276 16.70 1.92 -13.11
C TYR A 276 17.13 1.43 -14.51
N PRO A 277 18.32 1.81 -15.02
CA PRO A 277 18.79 1.33 -16.31
C PRO A 277 18.85 -0.21 -16.37
N GLY A 278 18.17 -0.79 -17.37
CA GLY A 278 18.10 -2.25 -17.56
C GLY A 278 16.94 -2.95 -16.84
N TRP A 279 16.05 -2.24 -16.14
CA TRP A 279 14.93 -2.82 -15.40
C TRP A 279 14.04 -3.74 -16.25
N ALA A 280 13.76 -3.39 -17.51
CA ALA A 280 12.84 -4.14 -18.35
C ALA A 280 13.41 -5.53 -18.71
N ALA A 281 14.72 -5.60 -18.96
CA ALA A 281 15.41 -6.87 -19.23
C ALA A 281 15.43 -7.75 -17.98
N ALA A 282 15.74 -7.17 -16.81
CA ALA A 282 15.69 -7.87 -15.54
C ALA A 282 14.27 -8.40 -15.23
N TRP A 283 13.24 -7.59 -15.50
CA TRP A 283 11.85 -7.98 -15.33
C TRP A 283 11.46 -9.14 -16.25
N HIS A 284 11.74 -9.04 -17.55
CA HIS A 284 11.44 -10.12 -18.51
C HIS A 284 12.14 -11.43 -18.13
N ALA A 285 13.42 -11.37 -17.73
CA ALA A 285 14.16 -12.55 -17.29
C ALA A 285 13.53 -13.23 -16.07
N ALA A 286 12.97 -12.45 -15.14
CA ALA A 286 12.29 -12.98 -13.95
C ALA A 286 10.92 -13.61 -14.25
N GLN A 287 10.26 -13.23 -15.36
CA GLN A 287 8.96 -13.80 -15.73
C GLN A 287 9.07 -15.21 -16.38
N GLY A 288 10.28 -15.68 -16.68
CA GLY A 288 10.50 -17.03 -17.23
C GLY A 288 10.03 -17.21 -18.68
N PHE A 289 10.04 -16.14 -19.48
CA PHE A 289 9.84 -16.20 -20.93
C PHE A 289 11.10 -16.63 -21.68
#